data_AF-A0A944N134-F1
#
_entry.id   AF-A0A944N134-F1
#
_cell.length_a   1.000
_cell.length_b   1.000
_cell.length_c   1.000
_cell.angle_alpha   90.00
_cell.angle_beta   90.00
_cell.angle_gamma   90.00
#
_symmetry.space_group_name_H-M   'P 1'
#
loop_
_entity.id
_entity.type
_entity.pdbx_description
1 polymer ?
#
loop_
_entity_poly.entity_id
_entity_poly.type
_entity_poly.pdbx_seq_one_letter_code
_entity_poly.pdbx_strand_id
1 'polypeptide(L)'
;MSKNKLIFLAAFAVFAGLTVYALWNEVNRGTAQLKSSISGVILSAPGVGGGIIKTDNAHVLLFDPETLELVASKILNPFLPPLTFSVGQADAGQALSGSYRLLVLTDKNGNPNQPSAGEVIGPLSQPILLGTEGVEYSVDRPFQSFPAELLVAKTDTPETSISGTITVSADLQDQLDSADRLVIMLFDPQQGRPVAIKMLDNFMPPQKFSIGQANAMGGQALNGKYSLRILTDKNNQPFKSVPGEIIGRSESLISLGTADLEFVLDQPYKR
;
A
#
# COMPACT_ATOMS: atom_id res chain seq x y z
N MET A 1 -53.74 44.62 7.00
CA MET A 1 -52.44 44.22 7.57
C MET A 1 -51.45 45.37 7.35
N SER A 2 -50.70 45.85 8.36
CA SER A 2 -49.75 46.95 8.15
C SER A 2 -48.63 46.53 7.18
N LYS A 3 -48.13 47.44 6.33
CA LYS A 3 -47.04 47.18 5.36
C LYS A 3 -45.86 46.44 5.99
N ASN A 4 -45.50 46.80 7.23
CA ASN A 4 -44.41 46.16 7.96
C ASN A 4 -44.69 44.68 8.23
N LYS A 5 -45.93 44.31 8.62
CA LYS A 5 -46.29 42.89 8.81
C LYS A 5 -46.17 42.09 7.53
N LEU A 6 -46.50 42.68 6.37
CA LEU A 6 -46.39 42.02 5.07
C LEU A 6 -44.93 41.79 4.67
N ILE A 7 -44.06 42.77 4.91
CA ILE A 7 -42.61 42.68 4.66
C ILE A 7 -41.99 41.60 5.56
N PHE A 8 -42.35 41.58 6.85
CA PHE A 8 -41.88 40.54 7.78
C PHE A 8 -42.35 39.15 7.37
N LEU A 9 -43.61 39.00 6.93
CA LEU A 9 -44.14 37.70 6.49
C LEU A 9 -43.45 37.21 5.21
N ALA A 10 -43.19 38.11 4.25
CA ALA A 10 -42.48 37.79 3.03
C ALA A 10 -41.02 37.41 3.32
N ALA A 11 -40.31 38.19 4.14
CA ALA A 11 -38.94 37.89 4.54
C ALA A 11 -38.84 36.56 5.30
N PHE A 12 -39.79 36.28 6.21
CA PHE A 12 -39.88 35.01 6.92
C PHE A 12 -40.11 33.83 5.97
N ALA A 13 -41.03 33.97 5.01
CA ALA A 13 -41.29 32.92 4.01
C ALA A 13 -40.05 32.64 3.14
N VAL A 14 -39.33 33.68 2.72
CA VAL A 14 -38.08 33.54 1.95
C VAL A 14 -37.01 32.84 2.80
N PHE A 15 -36.82 33.26 4.05
CA PHE A 15 -35.85 32.64 4.95
C PHE A 15 -36.17 31.17 5.23
N ALA A 16 -37.44 30.86 5.49
CA ALA A 16 -37.90 29.49 5.69
C ALA A 16 -37.66 28.64 4.44
N GLY A 17 -37.98 29.17 3.25
CA GLY A 17 -37.73 28.50 1.97
C GLY A 17 -36.24 28.21 1.73
N LEU A 18 -35.36 29.18 1.98
CA LEU A 18 -33.91 29.00 1.87
C LEU A 18 -33.36 27.98 2.87
N THR A 19 -33.88 27.99 4.10
CA THR A 19 -33.46 27.04 5.14
C THR A 19 -33.87 25.61 4.78
N VAL A 20 -35.11 25.40 4.33
CA VAL A 20 -35.58 24.08 3.87
C VAL A 20 -34.76 23.61 2.67
N TYR A 21 -34.49 24.49 1.70
CA TYR A 21 -33.67 24.15 0.54
C TYR A 21 -32.22 23.79 0.92
N ALA A 22 -31.60 24.54 1.83
CA ALA A 22 -30.25 24.26 2.32
C ALA A 22 -30.18 22.92 3.07
N LEU A 23 -31.16 22.64 3.94
CA LEU A 23 -31.27 21.36 4.63
C LEU A 23 -31.47 20.20 3.64
N TRP A 24 -32.32 20.39 2.62
CA TRP A 24 -32.53 19.38 1.58
C TRP A 24 -31.25 19.09 0.80
N ASN A 25 -30.48 20.13 0.44
CA ASN A 25 -29.18 19.96 -0.21
C ASN A 25 -28.17 19.26 0.69
N GLU A 26 -28.15 19.55 1.98
CA GLU A 26 -27.25 18.90 2.94
C GLU A 26 -27.60 17.42 3.11
N VAL A 27 -28.90 17.08 3.16
CA VAL A 27 -29.37 15.68 3.18
C VAL A 27 -29.00 14.97 1.88
N ASN A 28 -29.15 15.61 0.72
CA ASN A 28 -28.74 15.04 -0.57
C ASN A 28 -27.23 14.83 -0.66
N ARG A 29 -26.45 15.78 -0.14
CA ARG A 29 -24.98 15.69 -0.09
C ARG A 29 -24.54 14.55 0.83
N GLY A 30 -25.15 14.45 2.01
CA GLY A 30 -24.92 13.36 2.96
C GLY A 30 -25.27 12.00 2.36
N THR A 31 -26.44 11.86 1.74
CA THR A 31 -26.87 10.62 1.08
C THR A 31 -26.01 10.24 -0.13
N ALA A 32 -25.54 11.21 -0.92
CA ALA A 32 -24.57 10.95 -1.99
C ALA A 32 -23.23 10.46 -1.44
N GLN A 33 -22.74 11.09 -0.37
CA GLN A 33 -21.51 10.70 0.30
C GLN A 33 -21.61 9.30 0.89
N LEU A 34 -22.73 8.97 1.54
CA LEU A 34 -23.02 7.64 2.07
C LEU A 34 -23.00 6.59 0.96
N LYS A 35 -23.75 6.79 -0.13
CA LYS A 35 -23.78 5.88 -1.29
C LYS A 35 -22.40 5.65 -1.94
N SER A 36 -21.50 6.61 -1.77
CA SER A 36 -20.14 6.57 -2.34
C SER A 36 -19.06 6.13 -1.34
N SER A 37 -19.43 5.61 -0.16
CA SER A 37 -18.49 5.20 0.88
C SER A 37 -18.91 3.93 1.61
N ILE A 38 -17.95 3.30 2.27
CA ILE A 38 -18.16 2.25 3.26
C ILE A 38 -17.92 2.89 4.62
N SER A 39 -18.85 2.70 5.56
CA SER A 39 -18.75 3.31 6.89
C SER A 39 -19.12 2.33 8.01
N GLY A 40 -18.59 2.58 9.20
CA GLY A 40 -18.77 1.68 10.32
C GLY A 40 -17.90 2.02 11.52
N VAL A 41 -17.59 1.01 12.32
CA VAL A 41 -16.79 1.12 13.54
C VAL A 41 -15.62 0.14 13.50
N ILE A 42 -14.42 0.66 13.78
CA ILE A 42 -13.22 -0.13 14.02
C ILE A 42 -13.15 -0.48 15.50
N LEU A 43 -13.07 -1.77 15.80
CA LEU A 43 -12.92 -2.36 17.12
C LEU A 43 -11.52 -2.95 17.29
N SER A 44 -11.11 -3.20 18.52
CA SER A 44 -9.90 -3.96 18.83
C SER A 44 -10.28 -5.29 19.46
N ALA A 45 -9.71 -6.38 18.95
CA ALA A 45 -9.89 -7.69 19.55
C ALA A 45 -9.29 -7.75 20.98
N PRO A 46 -9.86 -8.58 21.87
CA PRO A 46 -9.32 -8.75 23.22
C PRO A 46 -7.82 -9.08 23.21
N GLY A 47 -7.03 -8.35 23.99
CA GLY A 47 -5.59 -8.57 24.11
C GLY A 47 -4.71 -7.93 23.03
N VAL A 48 -5.30 -7.34 21.98
CA VAL A 48 -4.56 -6.68 20.89
C VAL A 48 -4.41 -5.17 21.11
N GLY A 49 -5.44 -4.54 21.71
CA GLY A 49 -5.50 -3.09 21.89
C GLY A 49 -4.42 -2.49 22.81
N GLY A 50 -3.73 -3.32 23.61
CA GLY A 50 -2.66 -2.84 24.50
C GLY A 50 -1.44 -2.25 23.77
N GLY A 51 -1.29 -2.54 22.47
CA GLY A 51 -0.26 -1.95 21.61
C GLY A 51 -0.62 -0.60 21.00
N ILE A 52 -1.92 -0.24 20.95
CA ILE A 52 -2.43 0.94 20.25
C ILE A 52 -2.32 2.17 21.17
N ILE A 53 -1.72 3.23 20.67
CA ILE A 53 -1.60 4.52 21.37
C ILE A 53 -2.44 5.54 20.60
N LYS A 54 -3.09 6.48 21.30
CA LYS A 54 -4.00 7.46 20.70
C LYS A 54 -3.39 8.27 19.53
N THR A 55 -2.07 8.45 19.54
CA THR A 55 -1.33 9.20 18.53
C THR A 55 -0.98 8.39 17.28
N ASP A 56 -1.21 7.08 17.31
CA ASP A 56 -0.97 6.20 16.17
C ASP A 56 -1.88 6.63 15.02
N ASN A 57 -1.36 6.52 13.80
CA ASN A 57 -2.20 6.59 12.61
C ASN A 57 -2.88 5.25 12.42
N ALA A 58 -4.11 5.24 11.93
CA ALA A 58 -4.72 4.05 11.34
C ALA A 58 -5.00 4.28 9.86
N HIS A 59 -4.47 3.40 9.03
CA HIS A 59 -4.76 3.35 7.62
C HIS A 59 -5.99 2.48 7.39
N VAL A 60 -7.03 3.08 6.82
CA VAL A 60 -8.23 2.39 6.34
C VAL A 60 -8.10 2.31 4.83
N LEU A 61 -7.95 1.09 4.32
CA LEU A 61 -7.59 0.81 2.94
C LEU A 61 -8.71 0.06 2.24
N LEU A 62 -9.04 0.48 1.02
CA LEU A 62 -9.93 -0.25 0.12
C LEU A 62 -9.14 -0.86 -1.02
N PHE A 63 -9.37 -2.16 -1.24
CA PHE A 63 -8.79 -2.92 -2.32
C PHE A 63 -9.85 -3.38 -3.30
N ASP A 64 -9.52 -3.32 -4.59
CA ASP A 64 -10.31 -3.96 -5.63
C ASP A 64 -10.38 -5.48 -5.36
N PRO A 65 -11.58 -6.11 -5.40
CA PRO A 65 -11.75 -7.48 -4.96
C PRO A 65 -11.13 -8.51 -5.91
N GLU A 66 -10.93 -8.17 -7.19
CA GLU A 66 -10.38 -9.06 -8.21
C GLU A 66 -8.86 -8.89 -8.34
N THR A 67 -8.41 -7.65 -8.47
CA THR A 67 -7.02 -7.29 -8.74
C THR A 67 -6.19 -7.04 -7.48
N LEU A 68 -6.85 -6.85 -6.33
CA LEU A 68 -6.23 -6.49 -5.05
C LEU A 68 -5.37 -5.22 -5.15
N GLU A 69 -5.67 -4.32 -6.09
CA GLU A 69 -5.09 -2.99 -6.14
C GLU A 69 -5.68 -2.10 -5.06
N LEU A 70 -4.84 -1.27 -4.43
CA LEU A 70 -5.31 -0.23 -3.51
C LEU A 70 -6.02 0.85 -4.33
N VAL A 71 -7.31 1.06 -4.07
CA VAL A 71 -8.14 2.02 -4.82
C VAL A 71 -8.53 3.25 -4.00
N ALA A 72 -8.53 3.15 -2.68
CA ALA A 72 -8.78 4.26 -1.77
C ALA A 72 -8.03 4.06 -0.45
N SER A 73 -7.59 5.16 0.15
CA SER A 73 -6.86 5.13 1.42
C SER A 73 -7.20 6.35 2.26
N LYS A 74 -7.49 6.10 3.53
CA LYS A 74 -7.76 7.15 4.51
C LYS A 74 -6.93 6.93 5.76
N ILE A 75 -6.33 8.01 6.24
CA ILE A 75 -5.62 8.02 7.51
C ILE A 75 -6.55 8.57 8.59
N LEU A 76 -6.68 7.83 9.69
CA LEU A 76 -7.36 8.27 10.90
C LEU A 76 -6.32 8.60 11.97
N ASN A 77 -6.36 9.83 12.45
CA ASN A 77 -5.58 10.30 13.60
C ASN A 77 -6.41 11.37 14.33
N PRO A 78 -6.63 11.27 15.65
CA PRO A 78 -6.14 10.21 16.55
C PRO A 78 -6.85 8.87 16.33
N PHE A 79 -6.14 7.77 16.62
CA PHE A 79 -6.71 6.42 16.55
C PHE A 79 -6.77 5.76 17.93
N LEU A 80 -7.98 5.48 18.41
CA LEU A 80 -8.22 4.73 19.63
C LEU A 80 -9.55 3.97 19.51
N PRO A 81 -9.55 2.66 19.21
CA PRO A 81 -10.77 1.86 19.13
C PRO A 81 -11.55 1.84 20.46
N PRO A 82 -12.90 1.81 20.44
CA PRO A 82 -13.75 1.82 19.24
C PRO A 82 -13.76 3.19 18.55
N LEU A 83 -13.59 3.21 17.22
CA LEU A 83 -13.55 4.45 16.43
C LEU A 83 -14.38 4.31 15.15
N THR A 84 -15.22 5.30 14.85
CA THR A 84 -15.99 5.34 13.60
C THR A 84 -15.11 5.67 12.40
N PHE A 85 -15.40 5.05 11.26
CA PHE A 85 -14.72 5.36 10.00
C PHE A 85 -15.72 5.53 8.84
N SER A 86 -15.28 6.23 7.82
CA SER A 86 -15.92 6.29 6.51
C SER A 86 -14.81 6.46 5.48
N VAL A 87 -14.76 5.55 4.50
CA VAL A 87 -13.78 5.54 3.40
C VAL A 87 -14.52 5.36 2.08
N GLY A 88 -14.21 6.15 1.06
CA GLY A 88 -14.96 6.08 -0.20
C GLY A 88 -14.42 7.00 -1.28
N GLN A 89 -15.31 7.50 -2.14
CA GLN A 89 -14.95 8.27 -3.34
C GLN A 89 -14.06 9.50 -3.07
N ALA A 90 -14.19 10.12 -1.89
CA ALA A 90 -13.37 11.26 -1.49
C ALA A 90 -11.92 10.88 -1.16
N ASP A 91 -11.67 9.60 -0.87
CA ASP A 91 -10.38 9.05 -0.46
C ASP A 91 -9.70 8.26 -1.61
N ALA A 92 -10.26 8.35 -2.82
CA ALA A 92 -9.84 7.62 -4.02
C ALA A 92 -9.33 8.57 -5.12
N GLY A 93 -8.32 8.12 -5.87
CA GLY A 93 -7.83 8.81 -7.07
C GLY A 93 -8.63 8.52 -8.33
N GLN A 94 -9.54 7.55 -8.27
CA GLN A 94 -10.36 7.09 -9.39
C GLN A 94 -11.83 6.95 -9.00
N ALA A 95 -12.72 6.87 -9.99
CA ALA A 95 -14.14 6.62 -9.75
C ALA A 95 -14.32 5.23 -9.12
N LEU A 96 -15.03 5.17 -8.00
CA LEU A 96 -15.35 3.94 -7.30
C LEU A 96 -16.74 3.44 -7.72
N SER A 97 -16.87 2.13 -7.91
CA SER A 97 -18.13 1.47 -8.22
C SER A 97 -18.08 0.00 -7.79
N GLY A 98 -19.21 -0.52 -7.31
CA GLY A 98 -19.32 -1.92 -6.93
C GLY A 98 -18.85 -2.20 -5.51
N SER A 99 -18.14 -3.30 -5.32
CA SER A 99 -17.72 -3.80 -3.99
C SER A 99 -16.21 -3.75 -3.82
N TYR A 100 -15.75 -3.55 -2.59
CA TYR A 100 -14.33 -3.45 -2.25
C TYR A 100 -13.99 -4.25 -1.00
N ARG A 101 -12.75 -4.71 -0.90
CA ARG A 101 -12.24 -5.36 0.32
C ARG A 101 -11.61 -4.31 1.22
N LEU A 102 -11.91 -4.39 2.51
CA LEU A 102 -11.46 -3.46 3.54
C LEU A 102 -10.30 -4.07 4.33
N LEU A 103 -9.28 -3.27 4.59
CA LEU A 103 -8.19 -3.59 5.51
C LEU A 103 -7.89 -2.39 6.39
N VAL A 104 -7.68 -2.63 7.68
CA VAL A 104 -7.20 -1.62 8.61
C VAL A 104 -5.91 -2.08 9.27
N LEU A 105 -4.92 -1.21 9.28
CA LEU A 105 -3.69 -1.37 10.05
C LEU A 105 -3.31 -0.06 10.74
N THR A 106 -2.59 -0.15 11.84
CA THR A 106 -1.97 1.00 12.50
C THR A 106 -0.56 1.23 11.97
N ASP A 107 -0.17 2.50 11.89
CA ASP A 107 1.17 2.94 11.56
C ASP A 107 1.63 3.96 12.61
N LYS A 108 2.72 3.63 13.31
CA LYS A 108 3.30 4.48 14.36
C LYS A 108 4.38 5.42 13.84
N ASN A 109 5.05 5.05 12.76
CA ASN A 109 6.28 5.70 12.31
C ASN A 109 6.11 6.44 10.96
N GLY A 110 4.92 6.39 10.36
CA GLY A 110 4.62 6.99 9.06
C GLY A 110 5.07 6.12 7.87
N ASN A 111 5.46 4.87 8.11
CA ASN A 111 5.90 3.92 7.11
C ASN A 111 5.17 2.56 7.28
N PRO A 112 4.05 2.34 6.57
CA PRO A 112 3.26 1.13 6.70
C PRO A 112 3.96 -0.14 6.18
N ASN A 113 5.13 0.00 5.52
CA ASN A 113 5.93 -1.12 5.05
C ASN A 113 7.03 -1.55 6.04
N GLN A 114 7.21 -0.80 7.14
CA GLN A 114 8.19 -1.12 8.17
C GLN A 114 7.48 -1.25 9.52
N PRO A 115 7.05 -2.49 9.88
CA PRO A 115 6.27 -2.69 11.08
C PRO A 115 7.04 -2.24 12.33
N SER A 116 6.39 -1.43 13.16
CA SER A 116 6.88 -1.04 14.49
C SER A 116 6.24 -1.88 15.58
N ALA A 117 6.95 -2.02 16.70
CA ALA A 117 6.43 -2.75 17.85
C ALA A 117 5.08 -2.16 18.34
N GLY A 118 4.08 -3.04 18.48
CA GLY A 118 2.74 -2.68 18.92
C GLY A 118 1.81 -2.17 17.81
N GLU A 119 2.25 -2.16 16.55
CA GLU A 119 1.31 -2.02 15.43
C GLU A 119 0.42 -3.26 15.31
N VAL A 120 -0.80 -3.05 14.82
CA VAL A 120 -1.84 -4.06 14.70
C VAL A 120 -2.50 -3.98 13.33
N ILE A 121 -3.06 -5.10 12.90
CA ILE A 121 -3.75 -5.25 11.62
C ILE A 121 -5.00 -6.10 11.83
N GLY A 122 -6.03 -5.90 10.98
CA GLY A 122 -7.18 -6.79 10.89
C GLY A 122 -7.08 -7.78 9.72
N PRO A 123 -8.11 -8.61 9.51
CA PRO A 123 -8.21 -9.45 8.33
C PRO A 123 -8.60 -8.61 7.10
N LEU A 124 -8.16 -9.03 5.91
CA LEU A 124 -8.73 -8.48 4.68
C LEU A 124 -10.17 -8.97 4.53
N SER A 125 -11.13 -8.05 4.53
CA SER A 125 -12.55 -8.41 4.56
C SER A 125 -12.99 -9.17 3.30
N GLN A 126 -14.18 -9.77 3.36
CA GLN A 126 -14.94 -10.09 2.15
C GLN A 126 -15.32 -8.79 1.40
N PRO A 127 -15.64 -8.84 0.10
CA PRO A 127 -16.09 -7.66 -0.64
C PRO A 127 -17.33 -7.02 0.01
N ILE A 128 -17.28 -5.72 0.24
CA ILE A 128 -18.33 -4.90 0.82
C ILE A 128 -18.81 -3.92 -0.24
N LEU A 129 -20.12 -3.84 -0.46
CA LEU A 129 -20.71 -2.94 -1.43
C LEU A 129 -20.51 -1.48 -1.01
N LEU A 130 -20.13 -0.61 -1.94
CA LEU A 130 -20.10 0.84 -1.73
C LEU A 130 -21.51 1.32 -1.34
N GLY A 131 -21.62 2.13 -0.28
CA GLY A 131 -22.89 2.48 0.34
C GLY A 131 -23.25 1.67 1.59
N THR A 132 -22.44 0.67 1.96
CA THR A 132 -22.69 -0.11 3.18
C THR A 132 -22.35 0.71 4.43
N GLU A 133 -23.29 0.78 5.35
CA GLU A 133 -23.16 1.43 6.65
C GLU A 133 -23.15 0.41 7.79
N GLY A 134 -22.62 0.80 8.95
CA GLY A 134 -22.62 -0.04 10.16
C GLY A 134 -21.67 -1.23 10.11
N VAL A 135 -20.63 -1.18 9.26
CA VAL A 135 -19.62 -2.23 9.19
C VAL A 135 -18.83 -2.32 10.51
N GLU A 136 -18.90 -3.47 11.18
CA GLU A 136 -18.02 -3.76 12.31
C GLU A 136 -16.72 -4.39 11.79
N TYR A 137 -15.60 -3.69 11.98
CA TYR A 137 -14.28 -4.17 11.58
C TYR A 137 -13.38 -4.31 12.80
N SER A 138 -12.73 -5.45 13.01
CA SER A 138 -11.82 -5.65 14.14
C SER A 138 -10.37 -5.75 13.70
N VAL A 139 -9.49 -4.95 14.29
CA VAL A 139 -8.05 -5.25 14.27
C VAL A 139 -7.79 -6.39 15.26
N ASP A 140 -7.20 -7.48 14.77
CA ASP A 140 -7.28 -8.80 15.42
C ASP A 140 -5.91 -9.41 15.76
N ARG A 141 -4.82 -8.85 15.25
CA ARG A 141 -3.46 -9.35 15.53
C ARG A 141 -2.40 -8.25 15.45
N PRO A 142 -1.23 -8.45 16.08
CA PRO A 142 -0.06 -7.62 15.81
C PRO A 142 0.30 -7.61 14.32
N PHE A 143 0.70 -6.45 13.81
CA PHE A 143 1.15 -6.32 12.43
C PHE A 143 2.57 -6.89 12.31
N GLN A 144 2.67 -7.96 11.53
CA GLN A 144 3.94 -8.60 11.17
C GLN A 144 4.15 -8.55 9.65
N SER A 145 3.06 -8.77 8.89
CA SER A 145 3.01 -8.69 7.44
C SER A 145 1.58 -8.42 6.98
N PHE A 146 1.42 -8.01 5.71
CA PHE A 146 0.09 -7.92 5.09
C PHE A 146 -0.55 -9.32 4.94
N PRO A 147 -1.89 -9.41 4.77
CA PRO A 147 -2.59 -10.63 4.43
C PRO A 147 -1.98 -11.33 3.21
N ALA A 148 -1.89 -12.65 3.25
CA ALA A 148 -1.25 -13.46 2.21
C ALA A 148 -1.84 -13.20 0.83
N GLU A 149 -3.13 -12.89 0.73
CA GLU A 149 -3.81 -12.54 -0.53
C GLU A 149 -3.25 -11.26 -1.16
N LEU A 150 -2.93 -10.25 -0.35
CA LEU A 150 -2.28 -9.01 -0.82
C LEU A 150 -0.79 -9.20 -1.09
N LEU A 151 -0.18 -10.18 -0.41
CA LEU A 151 1.20 -10.59 -0.59
C LEU A 151 1.37 -11.63 -1.69
N VAL A 152 0.29 -12.14 -2.29
CA VAL A 152 0.37 -12.85 -3.56
C VAL A 152 1.07 -11.87 -4.47
N ALA A 153 2.31 -12.18 -4.81
CA ALA A 153 3.10 -11.39 -5.73
C ALA A 153 2.18 -11.13 -6.91
N LYS A 154 1.70 -9.87 -7.06
CA LYS A 154 1.03 -9.45 -8.29
C LYS A 154 1.98 -9.89 -9.37
N THR A 155 1.54 -10.87 -10.14
CA THR A 155 2.39 -11.51 -11.11
C THR A 155 2.74 -10.41 -12.08
N ASP A 156 3.98 -9.96 -11.98
CA ASP A 156 4.66 -9.18 -13.00
C ASP A 156 4.20 -9.75 -14.35
N THR A 157 3.43 -8.98 -15.11
CA THR A 157 3.15 -9.41 -16.47
C THR A 157 4.48 -9.32 -17.24
N PRO A 158 4.71 -10.19 -18.23
CA PRO A 158 5.97 -10.15 -18.99
C PRO A 158 6.28 -8.75 -19.50
N GLU A 159 5.26 -7.97 -19.88
CA GLU A 159 5.38 -6.62 -20.43
C GLU A 159 5.78 -5.56 -19.39
N THR A 160 5.49 -5.78 -18.11
CA THR A 160 5.67 -4.81 -17.03
C THR A 160 6.83 -5.14 -16.10
N SER A 161 7.67 -6.10 -16.50
CA SER A 161 8.75 -6.63 -15.66
C SER A 161 10.02 -6.95 -16.43
N ILE A 162 11.11 -7.06 -15.67
CA ILE A 162 12.39 -7.61 -16.11
C ILE A 162 12.52 -8.97 -15.43
N SER A 163 12.68 -10.03 -16.21
CA SER A 163 12.78 -11.40 -15.71
C SER A 163 13.95 -12.14 -16.33
N GLY A 164 14.43 -13.17 -15.61
CA GLY A 164 15.61 -13.91 -16.02
C GLY A 164 16.09 -14.92 -14.99
N THR A 165 17.35 -15.33 -15.13
CA THR A 165 18.04 -16.25 -14.23
C THR A 165 19.29 -15.59 -13.67
N ILE A 166 19.43 -15.61 -12.35
CA ILE A 166 20.61 -15.14 -11.63
C ILE A 166 21.59 -16.30 -11.49
N THR A 167 22.84 -16.06 -11.85
CA THR A 167 23.97 -16.95 -11.60
C THR A 167 25.04 -16.22 -10.78
N VAL A 168 26.02 -16.95 -10.28
CA VAL A 168 27.15 -16.39 -9.52
C VAL A 168 28.45 -16.81 -10.18
N SER A 169 29.38 -15.87 -10.32
CA SER A 169 30.72 -16.14 -10.82
C SER A 169 31.38 -17.26 -10.01
N ALA A 170 32.11 -18.15 -10.68
CA ALA A 170 32.76 -19.31 -10.05
C ALA A 170 33.63 -18.89 -8.84
N ASP A 171 34.34 -17.77 -8.95
CA ASP A 171 35.26 -17.27 -7.92
C ASP A 171 34.55 -16.74 -6.65
N LEU A 172 33.23 -16.58 -6.69
CA LEU A 172 32.42 -16.02 -5.61
C LEU A 172 31.43 -17.01 -5.01
N GLN A 173 31.32 -18.23 -5.55
CA GLN A 173 30.37 -19.24 -5.06
C GLN A 173 30.61 -19.60 -3.59
N ASP A 174 31.88 -19.66 -3.17
CA ASP A 174 32.26 -19.98 -1.79
C ASP A 174 31.87 -18.90 -0.76
N GLN A 175 31.38 -17.74 -1.21
CA GLN A 175 30.90 -16.67 -0.33
C GLN A 175 29.42 -16.78 0.03
N LEU A 176 28.69 -17.66 -0.67
CA LEU A 176 27.26 -17.86 -0.46
C LEU A 176 26.98 -18.72 0.77
N ASP A 177 25.98 -18.30 1.53
CA ASP A 177 25.35 -19.13 2.56
C ASP A 177 23.94 -19.50 2.09
N SER A 178 23.43 -20.68 2.47
CA SER A 178 22.06 -21.09 2.14
C SER A 178 20.99 -20.21 2.80
N ALA A 179 21.36 -19.49 3.87
CA ALA A 179 20.54 -18.48 4.51
C ALA A 179 20.60 -17.10 3.83
N ASP A 180 21.43 -16.92 2.79
CA ASP A 180 21.54 -15.65 2.10
C ASP A 180 20.21 -15.27 1.45
N ARG A 181 19.84 -14.01 1.62
CA ARG A 181 18.70 -13.43 0.91
C ARG A 181 19.21 -12.65 -0.27
N LEU A 182 18.34 -12.48 -1.26
CA LEU A 182 18.65 -11.79 -2.49
C LEU A 182 17.81 -10.52 -2.60
N VAL A 183 18.46 -9.40 -2.83
CA VAL A 183 17.83 -8.08 -2.95
C VAL A 183 18.00 -7.59 -4.38
N ILE A 184 16.88 -7.44 -5.07
CA ILE A 184 16.77 -7.03 -6.46
C ILE A 184 16.28 -5.60 -6.48
N MET A 185 16.98 -4.73 -7.21
CA MET A 185 16.69 -3.31 -7.27
C MET A 185 16.71 -2.79 -8.70
N LEU A 186 15.75 -1.94 -9.04
CA LEU A 186 15.79 -1.09 -10.23
C LEU A 186 16.19 0.32 -9.82
N PHE A 187 17.07 0.95 -10.60
CA PHE A 187 17.48 2.35 -10.43
C PHE A 187 17.12 3.15 -11.67
N ASP A 188 16.43 4.27 -11.46
CA ASP A 188 16.29 5.31 -12.47
C ASP A 188 17.59 6.15 -12.50
N PRO A 189 18.27 6.27 -13.65
CA PRO A 189 19.51 7.02 -13.78
C PRO A 189 19.39 8.50 -13.36
N GLN A 190 18.19 9.09 -13.42
CA GLN A 190 17.97 10.48 -13.03
C GLN A 190 17.81 10.66 -11.51
N GLN A 191 17.28 9.65 -10.82
CA GLN A 191 16.90 9.78 -9.41
C GLN A 191 18.00 9.34 -8.44
N GLY A 192 18.98 8.56 -8.89
CA GLY A 192 20.11 8.13 -8.05
C GLY A 192 19.74 7.24 -6.85
N ARG A 193 18.49 6.81 -6.76
CA ARG A 193 17.93 5.93 -5.72
C ARG A 193 17.17 4.77 -6.37
N PRO A 194 16.96 3.65 -5.65
CA PRO A 194 16.12 2.58 -6.18
C PRO A 194 14.69 3.11 -6.44
N VAL A 195 14.05 2.59 -7.47
CA VAL A 195 12.66 2.88 -7.85
C VAL A 195 11.75 1.67 -7.74
N ALA A 196 12.33 0.47 -7.65
CA ALA A 196 11.65 -0.77 -7.30
C ALA A 196 12.58 -1.66 -6.48
N ILE A 197 12.04 -2.42 -5.53
CA ILE A 197 12.81 -3.36 -4.70
C ILE A 197 12.02 -4.66 -4.52
N LYS A 198 12.69 -5.79 -4.67
CA LYS A 198 12.16 -7.12 -4.35
C LYS A 198 13.19 -7.90 -3.54
N MET A 199 12.75 -8.56 -2.49
CA MET A 199 13.59 -9.43 -1.66
C MET A 199 13.12 -10.87 -1.82
N LEU A 200 14.07 -11.79 -1.95
CA LEU A 200 13.83 -13.23 -2.03
C LEU A 200 14.65 -13.92 -0.95
N ASP A 201 14.03 -14.84 -0.22
CA ASP A 201 14.73 -15.66 0.76
C ASP A 201 15.38 -16.89 0.10
N ASN A 202 16.36 -17.46 0.79
CA ASN A 202 17.04 -18.72 0.43
C ASN A 202 17.62 -18.71 -0.99
N PHE A 203 18.62 -17.87 -1.22
CA PHE A 203 19.26 -17.76 -2.53
C PHE A 203 20.02 -19.03 -2.89
N MET A 204 19.62 -19.70 -3.98
CA MET A 204 20.25 -20.91 -4.49
C MET A 204 20.49 -20.78 -6.01
N PRO A 205 21.63 -20.23 -6.43
CA PRO A 205 21.92 -20.07 -7.86
C PRO A 205 22.15 -21.43 -8.56
N PRO A 206 21.73 -21.58 -9.84
CA PRO A 206 20.99 -20.61 -10.63
C PRO A 206 19.54 -20.44 -10.16
N GLN A 207 19.07 -19.18 -10.01
CA GLN A 207 17.73 -18.87 -9.50
C GLN A 207 16.98 -17.90 -10.40
N LYS A 208 15.73 -18.22 -10.72
CA LYS A 208 14.86 -17.33 -11.50
C LYS A 208 14.47 -16.08 -10.71
N PHE A 209 14.33 -14.96 -11.41
CA PHE A 209 13.84 -13.71 -10.84
C PHE A 209 12.89 -12.98 -11.78
N SER A 210 12.11 -12.08 -11.18
CA SER A 210 11.32 -11.06 -11.87
C SER A 210 11.24 -9.83 -10.98
N ILE A 211 11.35 -8.64 -11.57
CA ILE A 211 11.12 -7.35 -10.91
C ILE A 211 10.44 -6.37 -11.87
N GLY A 212 9.36 -5.74 -11.43
CA GLY A 212 8.56 -4.89 -12.30
C GLY A 212 7.67 -3.89 -11.57
N GLN A 213 6.60 -3.46 -12.24
CA GLN A 213 5.63 -2.48 -11.74
C GLN A 213 5.05 -2.87 -10.37
N ALA A 214 4.88 -4.17 -10.10
CA ALA A 214 4.40 -4.68 -8.82
C ALA A 214 5.38 -4.40 -7.64
N ASN A 215 6.64 -4.11 -7.93
CA ASN A 215 7.69 -3.85 -6.95
C ASN A 215 8.06 -2.36 -6.85
N ALA A 216 7.34 -1.49 -7.56
CA ALA A 216 7.62 -0.06 -7.60
C ALA A 216 7.48 0.58 -6.22
N MET A 217 8.49 1.35 -5.82
CA MET A 217 8.49 2.10 -4.57
C MET A 217 7.69 3.39 -4.70
N GLY A 218 6.93 3.73 -3.65
CA GLY A 218 6.15 4.98 -3.61
C GLY A 218 4.98 5.04 -4.58
N GLY A 219 4.52 3.89 -5.10
CA GLY A 219 3.37 3.80 -6.02
C GLY A 219 3.60 4.45 -7.39
N GLN A 220 4.85 4.78 -7.73
CA GLN A 220 5.16 5.42 -9.00
C GLN A 220 4.99 4.43 -10.18
N ALA A 221 4.50 4.96 -11.30
CA ALA A 221 4.51 4.20 -12.56
C ALA A 221 5.94 4.09 -13.08
N LEU A 222 6.37 2.86 -13.34
CA LEU A 222 7.67 2.58 -13.92
C LEU A 222 7.60 2.76 -15.44
N ASN A 223 7.99 3.95 -15.91
CA ASN A 223 8.02 4.28 -17.33
C ASN A 223 9.45 4.55 -17.77
N GLY A 224 10.13 3.56 -18.37
CA GLY A 224 11.48 3.76 -18.90
C GLY A 224 12.39 2.54 -18.84
N LYS A 225 13.70 2.81 -18.91
CA LYS A 225 14.76 1.81 -18.77
C LYS A 225 15.51 2.01 -17.46
N TYR A 226 15.90 0.92 -16.83
CA TYR A 226 16.44 0.93 -15.47
C TYR A 226 17.80 0.24 -15.39
N SER A 227 18.65 0.70 -14.46
CA SER A 227 19.82 -0.07 -14.05
C SER A 227 19.37 -1.15 -13.06
N LEU A 228 19.59 -2.41 -13.40
CA LEU A 228 19.30 -3.55 -12.53
C LEU A 228 20.52 -3.82 -11.65
N ARG A 229 20.28 -3.93 -10.34
CA ARG A 229 21.29 -4.29 -9.35
C ARG A 229 20.74 -5.39 -8.46
N ILE A 230 21.49 -6.46 -8.31
CA ILE A 230 21.10 -7.60 -7.49
C ILE A 230 22.24 -7.89 -6.53
N LEU A 231 21.95 -8.02 -5.23
CA LEU A 231 22.96 -8.31 -4.21
C LEU A 231 22.48 -9.37 -3.22
N THR A 232 23.42 -10.07 -2.59
CA THR A 232 23.13 -10.90 -1.42
C THR A 232 23.13 -10.05 -0.15
N ASP A 233 22.20 -10.34 0.76
CA ASP A 233 22.05 -9.68 2.06
C ASP A 233 22.10 -10.71 3.18
N LYS A 234 23.19 -10.67 3.95
CA LYS A 234 23.49 -11.59 5.05
C LYS A 234 22.99 -11.10 6.40
N ASN A 235 22.69 -9.81 6.56
CA ASN A 235 22.52 -9.17 7.86
C ASN A 235 21.19 -8.42 8.05
N ASN A 236 20.28 -8.50 7.07
CA ASN A 236 19.00 -7.77 7.07
C ASN A 236 19.15 -6.25 7.02
N GLN A 237 20.23 -5.79 6.39
CA GLN A 237 20.53 -4.39 6.16
C GLN A 237 21.10 -4.23 4.74
N PRO A 238 20.26 -4.28 3.69
CA PRO A 238 20.73 -4.30 2.29
C PRO A 238 21.44 -3.01 1.83
N PHE A 239 21.42 -1.99 2.67
CA PHE A 239 22.14 -0.73 2.47
C PHE A 239 23.42 -0.64 3.33
N LYS A 240 23.84 -1.72 3.98
CA LYS A 240 25.12 -1.83 4.70
C LYS A 240 25.81 -3.13 4.31
N SER A 241 26.92 -3.01 3.57
CA SER A 241 27.71 -4.16 3.17
C SER A 241 28.37 -4.84 4.37
N VAL A 242 28.31 -6.17 4.43
CA VAL A 242 29.17 -6.99 5.29
C VAL A 242 30.10 -7.90 4.46
N PRO A 243 31.23 -8.37 5.02
CA PRO A 243 32.10 -9.29 4.31
C PRO A 243 31.37 -10.53 3.79
N GLY A 244 31.66 -10.91 2.55
CA GLY A 244 31.05 -12.06 1.88
C GLY A 244 29.74 -11.77 1.13
N GLU A 245 29.21 -10.54 1.19
CA GLU A 245 28.14 -10.14 0.29
C GLU A 245 28.67 -9.89 -1.12
N ILE A 246 27.85 -10.20 -2.11
CA ILE A 246 28.18 -10.09 -3.53
C ILE A 246 27.09 -9.33 -4.28
N ILE A 247 27.44 -8.72 -5.41
CA ILE A 247 26.57 -7.89 -6.22
C ILE A 247 26.83 -8.11 -7.71
N GLY A 248 25.77 -8.03 -8.51
CA GLY A 248 25.83 -7.86 -9.95
C GLY A 248 25.16 -6.53 -10.34
N ARG A 249 25.64 -5.91 -11.42
CA ARG A 249 25.11 -4.65 -11.96
C ARG A 249 24.94 -4.77 -13.46
N SER A 250 23.80 -4.33 -13.99
CA SER A 250 23.62 -4.29 -15.43
C SER A 250 24.57 -3.27 -16.08
N GLU A 251 25.23 -3.67 -17.17
CA GLU A 251 26.12 -2.77 -17.94
C GLU A 251 25.34 -1.69 -18.69
N SER A 252 24.08 -1.97 -19.05
CA SER A 252 23.18 -1.07 -19.75
C SER A 252 21.84 -0.95 -19.02
N LEU A 253 21.04 0.05 -19.42
CA LEU A 253 19.69 0.21 -18.92
C LEU A 253 18.75 -0.79 -19.60
N ILE A 254 17.96 -1.48 -18.80
CA ILE A 254 17.07 -2.56 -19.22
C ILE A 254 15.64 -2.05 -19.25
N SER A 255 14.93 -2.32 -20.35
CA SER A 255 13.50 -2.00 -20.46
C SER A 255 12.65 -3.01 -19.69
N LEU A 256 11.55 -2.56 -19.10
CA LEU A 256 10.44 -3.48 -18.78
C LEU A 256 10.01 -4.23 -20.06
N GLY A 257 9.55 -5.47 -19.93
CA GLY A 257 9.31 -6.36 -21.06
C GLY A 257 10.46 -7.34 -21.33
N THR A 258 11.62 -7.15 -20.71
CA THR A 258 12.79 -7.99 -20.97
C THR A 258 12.67 -9.30 -20.21
N ALA A 259 12.66 -10.41 -20.95
CA ALA A 259 12.63 -11.77 -20.40
C ALA A 259 13.93 -12.52 -20.68
N ASP A 260 14.09 -13.68 -20.02
CA ASP A 260 15.21 -14.60 -20.21
C ASP A 260 16.60 -13.96 -20.03
N LEU A 261 16.69 -12.93 -19.18
CA LEU A 261 17.96 -12.27 -18.90
C LEU A 261 18.88 -13.21 -18.10
N GLU A 262 20.09 -13.43 -18.59
CA GLU A 262 21.16 -14.02 -17.77
C GLU A 262 21.85 -12.91 -16.98
N PHE A 263 21.77 -12.98 -15.65
CA PHE A 263 22.34 -11.96 -14.77
C PHE A 263 23.35 -12.57 -13.81
N VAL A 264 24.60 -12.13 -13.88
CA VAL A 264 25.69 -12.69 -13.07
C VAL A 264 25.99 -11.80 -11.87
N LEU A 265 26.08 -12.37 -10.68
CA LEU A 265 26.71 -11.73 -9.52
C LEU A 265 28.22 -12.01 -9.59
N ASP A 266 29.00 -10.99 -9.90
CA ASP A 266 30.40 -11.13 -10.31
C ASP A 266 31.37 -10.31 -9.46
N GLN A 267 30.87 -9.53 -8.50
CA GLN A 267 31.69 -8.63 -7.69
C GLN A 267 31.37 -8.76 -6.20
N PRO A 268 32.36 -8.61 -5.31
CA PRO A 268 32.10 -8.38 -3.89
C PRO A 268 31.31 -7.08 -3.69
N TYR A 269 30.30 -7.12 -2.83
CA TYR A 269 29.55 -5.93 -2.44
C TYR A 269 30.37 -5.13 -1.43
N LYS A 270 31.03 -4.09 -1.92
CA LYS A 270 31.73 -3.09 -1.11
C LYS A 270 31.08 -1.73 -1.36
N ARG A 271 30.81 -1.00 -0.29
CA ARG A 271 30.33 0.37 -0.33
C ARG A 271 31.48 1.37 -0.33
#